data_AF-A0A9D6MC34-F1
#
_entry.id   AF-A0A9D6MC34-F1
#
_cell.length_a   1.000
_cell.length_b   1.000
_cell.length_c   1.000
_cell.angle_alpha   90.00
_cell.angle_beta   90.00
_cell.angle_gamma   90.00
#
_symmetry.space_group_name_H-M   'P 1'
#
loop_
_entity.id
_entity.type
_entity.pdbx_description
1 polymer ?
#
loop_
_entity_poly.entity_id
_entity_poly.type
_entity_poly.pdbx_seq_one_letter_code
_entity_poly.pdbx_strand_id
1 'polypeptide(L)'
;MGPDCGTAIINGVPLGFANVVQRGDVGIVAASGTGLQQVSSLVDRWGAGISQAIGIGSHDLHARVGGISMLMGNEGLGKVLRFGANHPAVIERLNWMRDVLGPALSATLKALGAVELKPIIAQALHMGDECHNRNAAASGLLFKRLAPALIKTEVPRSDVSSVLSFVGGNDHFFLNISMAACKASLDAAHGVPGSSLVTVMARNGVDFGIRTSGTGDQWFTAPAPMVNGLYFTGYGPADAAPDLGDSAITETAGIGGFAMGAAPAIVQFVGGTPEDAIGYTREMYHITLGHNSAFTLPPLSFIGSPAGIDARKVADRRIAPVINTGIAHREAGVGQVGAGITRAPLACFDQAVSALAHRVGRGQAGGKEAPVTDSDLTPRFAFSRNQKTPR
;
A
#
# COMPACT_ATOMS: atom_id res chain seq x y z
N MET A 1 -9.13 4.65 6.55
CA MET A 1 -10.58 4.82 6.80
C MET A 1 -10.95 3.94 7.97
N GLY A 2 -10.76 4.43 9.20
CA GLY A 2 -11.03 3.68 10.43
C GLY A 2 -12.52 3.37 10.63
N PRO A 3 -12.87 2.60 11.68
CA PRO A 3 -14.26 2.28 12.00
C PRO A 3 -15.09 3.54 12.27
N ASP A 4 -16.40 3.44 12.03
CA ASP A 4 -17.34 4.58 12.11
C ASP A 4 -16.97 5.72 11.14
N CYS A 5 -16.48 5.34 9.96
CA CYS A 5 -16.34 6.23 8.81
C CYS A 5 -17.65 6.21 8.01
N GLY A 6 -18.53 7.18 8.29
CA GLY A 6 -19.85 7.27 7.65
C GLY A 6 -19.87 7.97 6.29
N THR A 7 -18.81 8.67 5.90
CA THR A 7 -18.81 9.56 4.73
C THR A 7 -17.45 9.58 4.04
N ALA A 8 -17.41 9.34 2.74
CA ALA A 8 -16.30 9.68 1.86
C ALA A 8 -16.80 10.01 0.44
N ILE A 9 -15.99 10.77 -0.31
CA ILE A 9 -16.19 11.05 -1.73
C ILE A 9 -14.85 10.75 -2.42
N ILE A 10 -14.75 9.60 -3.08
CA ILE A 10 -13.50 9.15 -3.70
C ILE A 10 -13.66 9.19 -5.22
N ASN A 11 -12.86 10.00 -5.89
CA ASN A 11 -12.97 10.25 -7.33
C ASN A 11 -14.37 10.72 -7.77
N GLY A 12 -15.04 11.51 -6.92
CA GLY A 12 -16.43 11.94 -7.15
C GLY A 12 -17.49 10.88 -6.85
N VAL A 13 -17.09 9.68 -6.42
CA VAL A 13 -18.00 8.60 -6.03
C VAL A 13 -18.31 8.71 -4.54
N PRO A 14 -19.59 8.86 -4.15
CA PRO A 14 -19.98 8.88 -2.75
C PRO A 14 -19.88 7.48 -2.14
N LEU A 15 -19.26 7.37 -0.97
CA LEU A 15 -19.17 6.15 -0.17
C LEU A 15 -19.78 6.41 1.21
N GLY A 16 -20.78 5.62 1.59
CA GLY A 16 -21.59 5.86 2.79
C GLY A 16 -22.61 7.00 2.59
N PHE A 17 -22.80 7.83 3.62
CA PHE A 17 -23.67 9.01 3.59
C PHE A 17 -22.87 10.22 3.10
N ALA A 18 -22.95 10.52 1.81
CA ALA A 18 -22.23 11.64 1.19
C ALA A 18 -23.14 12.48 0.27
N ASN A 19 -22.65 13.65 -0.12
CA ASN A 19 -23.38 14.61 -0.94
C ASN A 19 -22.87 14.58 -2.38
N VAL A 20 -23.76 14.75 -3.35
CA VAL A 20 -23.36 15.05 -4.72
C VAL A 20 -22.90 16.51 -4.75
N VAL A 21 -21.63 16.71 -5.05
CA VAL A 21 -20.96 18.01 -5.12
C VAL A 21 -20.17 18.09 -6.41
N GLN A 22 -19.91 19.30 -6.91
CA GLN A 22 -19.12 19.53 -8.10
C GLN A 22 -17.73 18.93 -7.95
N ARG A 23 -17.19 18.39 -9.05
CA ARG A 23 -15.77 18.04 -9.12
C ARG A 23 -14.94 19.32 -9.18
N GLY A 24 -13.83 19.31 -8.46
CA GLY A 24 -12.87 20.41 -8.46
C GLY A 24 -11.62 20.03 -7.67
N ASP A 25 -10.88 21.02 -7.22
CA ASP A 25 -9.50 20.82 -6.76
C ASP A 25 -9.36 20.71 -5.23
N VAL A 26 -10.45 20.83 -4.48
CA VAL A 26 -10.43 20.88 -3.01
C VAL A 26 -10.47 19.47 -2.41
N GLY A 27 -9.38 19.07 -1.74
CA GLY A 27 -9.30 17.81 -0.99
C GLY A 27 -9.69 17.98 0.47
N ILE A 28 -10.43 17.02 1.03
CA ILE A 28 -10.90 16.99 2.42
C ILE A 28 -10.46 15.68 3.07
N VAL A 29 -9.92 15.74 4.29
CA VAL A 29 -9.71 14.58 5.16
C VAL A 29 -10.32 14.92 6.52
N ALA A 30 -11.21 14.08 7.04
CA ALA A 30 -11.97 14.42 8.25
C ALA A 30 -12.34 13.20 9.11
N ALA A 31 -12.18 13.34 10.43
CA ALA A 31 -12.71 12.41 11.44
C ALA A 31 -14.14 12.78 11.85
N SER A 32 -14.97 13.22 10.90
CA SER A 32 -16.37 13.60 11.12
C SER A 32 -17.17 13.39 9.84
N GLY A 33 -18.21 12.55 9.89
CA GLY A 33 -19.07 12.28 8.73
C GLY A 33 -19.86 13.52 8.31
N THR A 34 -20.77 14.01 9.15
CA THR A 34 -21.58 15.20 8.86
C THR A 34 -20.74 16.48 8.74
N GLY A 35 -19.60 16.58 9.42
CA GLY A 35 -18.64 17.66 9.22
C GLY A 35 -18.05 17.68 7.82
N LEU A 36 -17.65 16.51 7.29
CA LEU A 36 -17.19 16.35 5.92
C LEU A 36 -18.30 16.72 4.90
N GLN A 37 -19.54 16.28 5.14
CA GLN A 37 -20.70 16.61 4.30
C GLN A 37 -20.99 18.13 4.28
N GLN A 38 -20.93 18.78 5.44
CA GLN A 38 -21.20 20.21 5.54
C GLN A 38 -20.11 21.03 4.84
N VAL A 39 -18.83 20.70 5.06
CA VAL A 39 -17.72 21.40 4.40
C VAL A 39 -17.76 21.19 2.89
N SER A 40 -17.98 19.95 2.43
CA SER A 40 -18.10 19.68 0.98
C SER A 40 -19.27 20.42 0.34
N SER A 41 -20.42 20.51 1.01
CA SER A 41 -21.59 21.25 0.53
C SER A 41 -21.37 22.78 0.51
N LEU A 42 -20.61 23.32 1.45
CA LEU A 42 -20.26 24.75 1.47
C LEU A 42 -19.26 25.10 0.36
N VAL A 43 -18.26 24.24 0.13
CA VAL A 43 -17.30 24.40 -0.99
C VAL A 43 -18.05 24.40 -2.32
N ASP A 44 -18.96 23.44 -2.50
CA ASP A 44 -19.86 23.36 -3.67
C ASP A 44 -20.70 24.64 -3.84
N ARG A 45 -21.36 25.08 -2.77
CA ARG A 45 -22.17 26.31 -2.76
C ARG A 45 -21.38 27.56 -3.11
N TRP A 46 -20.09 27.60 -2.80
CA TRP A 46 -19.19 28.71 -3.15
C TRP A 46 -18.60 28.61 -4.56
N GLY A 47 -19.04 27.62 -5.36
CA GLY A 47 -18.64 27.44 -6.75
C GLY A 47 -17.30 26.74 -6.93
N ALA A 48 -16.74 26.14 -5.88
CA ALA A 48 -15.57 25.27 -5.95
C ALA A 48 -15.99 23.80 -5.86
N GLY A 49 -15.13 22.87 -6.28
CA GLY A 49 -15.46 21.45 -6.31
C GLY A 49 -14.51 20.58 -5.49
N ILE A 50 -14.96 19.38 -5.15
CA ILE A 50 -14.24 18.41 -4.33
C ILE A 50 -13.41 17.45 -5.19
N SER A 51 -12.12 17.36 -4.90
CA SER A 51 -11.19 16.42 -5.52
C SER A 51 -11.23 15.06 -4.81
N GLN A 52 -11.21 15.04 -3.49
CA GLN A 52 -11.41 13.86 -2.66
C GLN A 52 -11.99 14.31 -1.33
N ALA A 53 -12.81 13.47 -0.68
CA ALA A 53 -13.17 13.65 0.70
C ALA A 53 -13.01 12.31 1.43
N ILE A 54 -11.99 12.19 2.28
CA ILE A 54 -11.64 10.93 2.95
C ILE A 54 -12.08 11.00 4.40
N GLY A 55 -13.12 10.25 4.74
CA GLY A 55 -13.47 9.97 6.12
C GLY A 55 -12.43 9.06 6.75
N ILE A 56 -11.85 9.48 7.87
CA ILE A 56 -10.82 8.70 8.59
C ILE A 56 -11.39 7.87 9.74
N GLY A 57 -12.70 7.99 10.02
CA GLY A 57 -13.38 7.35 11.15
C GLY A 57 -13.45 8.31 12.34
N SER A 58 -14.61 8.37 13.02
CA SER A 58 -14.90 9.37 14.07
C SER A 58 -13.91 9.34 15.25
N HIS A 59 -13.35 8.17 15.50
CA HIS A 59 -12.42 7.95 16.59
C HIS A 59 -10.97 8.14 16.18
N ASP A 60 -10.63 8.37 14.90
CA ASP A 60 -9.24 8.43 14.44
C ASP A 60 -8.44 9.48 15.21
N LEU A 61 -9.03 10.65 15.46
CA LEU A 61 -8.39 11.73 16.23
C LEU A 61 -8.53 11.60 17.76
N HIS A 62 -9.23 10.59 18.28
CA HIS A 62 -9.23 10.37 19.73
C HIS A 62 -7.81 10.10 20.20
N ALA A 63 -7.45 10.61 21.38
CA ALA A 63 -6.13 10.38 21.98
C ALA A 63 -5.75 8.89 22.08
N ARG A 64 -6.74 8.00 22.25
CA ARG A 64 -6.56 6.53 22.28
C ARG A 64 -6.25 5.90 20.92
N VAL A 65 -6.57 6.58 19.82
CA VAL A 65 -6.36 6.12 18.44
C VAL A 65 -5.19 6.86 17.80
N GLY A 66 -5.03 8.15 18.04
CA GLY A 66 -3.78 8.88 17.77
C GLY A 66 -3.61 9.37 16.33
N GLY A 67 -4.70 9.52 15.57
CA GLY A 67 -4.68 10.09 14.21
C GLY A 67 -4.04 9.17 13.18
N ILE A 68 -4.08 7.85 13.38
CA ILE A 68 -3.34 6.86 12.56
C ILE A 68 -3.60 7.05 11.06
N SER A 69 -4.86 7.18 10.66
CA SER A 69 -5.23 7.35 9.26
C SER A 69 -4.89 8.77 8.77
N MET A 70 -4.94 9.76 9.66
CA MET A 70 -4.52 11.14 9.39
C MET A 70 -3.01 11.27 9.15
N LEU A 71 -2.19 10.38 9.73
CA LEU A 71 -0.74 10.54 9.86
C LEU A 71 0.13 9.63 8.97
N MET A 72 -0.42 8.97 7.94
CA MET A 72 0.28 7.93 7.14
C MET A 72 1.51 8.37 6.28
N GLY A 73 2.38 9.26 6.77
CA GLY A 73 3.78 9.40 6.32
C GLY A 73 4.69 8.31 6.90
N ASN A 74 5.89 8.14 6.37
CA ASN A 74 6.82 7.10 6.84
C ASN A 74 7.54 7.54 8.13
N GLU A 75 7.25 6.87 9.25
CA GLU A 75 7.82 7.17 10.58
C GLU A 75 9.28 6.74 10.76
N GLY A 76 9.85 5.98 9.81
CA GLY A 76 11.16 5.34 9.92
C GLY A 76 11.12 3.84 10.21
N LEU A 77 12.26 3.31 10.65
CA LEU A 77 12.44 1.92 11.06
C LEU A 77 12.40 1.77 12.60
N GLY A 78 12.26 0.54 13.08
CA GLY A 78 12.25 0.21 14.51
C GLY A 78 10.87 0.32 15.15
N LYS A 79 10.78 0.97 16.32
CA LYS A 79 9.52 1.17 17.05
C LYS A 79 8.69 2.28 16.37
N VAL A 80 7.72 1.87 15.57
CA VAL A 80 6.81 2.74 14.80
C VAL A 80 5.38 2.23 14.88
N LEU A 81 4.41 3.14 14.73
CA LEU A 81 2.99 2.85 14.86
C LEU A 81 2.51 1.83 13.81
N ARG A 82 3.05 1.88 12.59
CA ARG A 82 2.71 0.89 11.53
C ARG A 82 3.03 -0.56 11.88
N PHE A 83 3.86 -0.81 12.90
CA PHE A 83 4.12 -2.15 13.46
C PHE A 83 3.49 -2.34 14.86
N GLY A 84 2.53 -1.50 15.22
CA GLY A 84 1.80 -1.56 16.48
C GLY A 84 2.51 -0.94 17.68
N ALA A 85 3.67 -0.32 17.53
CA ALA A 85 4.36 0.33 18.65
C ALA A 85 3.68 1.65 19.04
N ASN A 86 3.45 1.86 20.33
CA ASN A 86 2.68 3.01 20.86
C ASN A 86 3.34 3.69 22.07
N HIS A 87 4.66 3.54 22.23
CA HIS A 87 5.41 4.19 23.30
C HIS A 87 5.40 5.73 23.19
N PRO A 88 5.65 6.47 24.28
CA PRO A 88 5.70 7.94 24.26
C PRO A 88 6.58 8.53 23.15
N ALA A 89 7.74 7.94 22.88
CA ALA A 89 8.63 8.37 21.80
C ALA A 89 8.03 8.20 20.40
N VAL A 90 7.14 7.23 20.19
CA VAL A 90 6.39 7.08 18.93
C VAL A 90 5.39 8.23 18.80
N ILE A 91 4.63 8.50 19.86
CA ILE A 91 3.64 9.58 19.87
C ILE A 91 4.30 10.96 19.71
N GLU A 92 5.44 11.18 20.36
CA GLU A 92 6.24 12.40 20.20
C GLU A 92 6.70 12.59 18.74
N ARG A 93 7.20 11.52 18.11
CA ARG A 93 7.57 11.55 16.68
C ARG A 93 6.36 11.86 15.80
N LEU A 94 5.20 11.25 16.07
CA LEU A 94 3.96 11.52 15.32
C LEU A 94 3.50 12.98 15.47
N ASN A 95 3.60 13.54 16.68
CA ASN A 95 3.33 14.96 16.92
C ASN A 95 4.31 15.84 16.13
N TRP A 96 5.61 15.55 16.17
CA TRP A 96 6.60 16.25 15.37
C TRP A 96 6.35 16.11 13.86
N MET A 97 5.94 14.93 13.39
CA MET A 97 5.60 14.71 11.98
C MET A 97 4.40 15.58 11.55
N ARG A 98 3.40 15.73 12.43
CA ARG A 98 2.25 16.61 12.21
C ARG A 98 2.64 18.08 12.19
N ASP A 99 3.40 18.51 13.20
CA ASP A 99 3.63 19.94 13.47
C ASP A 99 4.80 20.51 12.68
N VAL A 100 5.75 19.67 12.27
CA VAL A 100 7.01 20.08 11.61
C VAL A 100 7.18 19.43 10.24
N LEU A 101 7.24 18.09 10.16
CA LEU A 101 7.55 17.39 8.90
C LEU A 101 6.50 17.67 7.81
N GLY A 102 5.23 17.50 8.13
CA GLY A 102 4.12 17.68 7.18
C GLY A 102 4.08 19.09 6.58
N PRO A 103 4.03 20.16 7.41
CA PRO A 103 4.08 21.53 6.94
C PRO A 103 5.33 21.84 6.10
N ALA A 104 6.51 21.35 6.52
CA ALA A 104 7.75 21.55 5.78
C ALA A 104 7.74 20.88 4.40
N LEU A 105 7.27 19.63 4.31
CA LEU A 105 7.11 18.92 3.03
C LEU A 105 6.07 19.60 2.14
N SER A 106 4.96 20.08 2.72
CA SER A 106 3.94 20.83 1.99
C SER A 106 4.50 22.12 1.39
N ALA A 107 5.23 22.91 2.18
CA ALA A 107 5.90 24.11 1.70
C ALA A 107 6.93 23.79 0.60
N THR A 108 7.70 22.70 0.79
CA THR A 108 8.69 22.23 -0.18
C THR A 108 8.05 21.87 -1.51
N LEU A 109 6.95 21.10 -1.50
CA LEU A 109 6.26 20.69 -2.73
C LEU A 109 5.59 21.87 -3.44
N LYS A 110 5.05 22.85 -2.70
CA LYS A 110 4.54 24.10 -3.28
C LYS A 110 5.62 24.89 -4.02
N ALA A 111 6.84 24.90 -3.48
CA ALA A 111 7.98 25.60 -4.10
C ALA A 111 8.62 24.79 -5.24
N LEU A 112 8.70 23.46 -5.11
CA LEU A 112 9.35 22.57 -6.07
C LEU A 112 8.46 22.24 -7.27
N GLY A 113 7.14 22.20 -7.07
CA GLY A 113 6.19 21.63 -8.04
C GLY A 113 6.13 20.10 -7.99
N ALA A 114 5.52 19.52 -9.03
CA ALA A 114 5.32 18.07 -9.12
C ALA A 114 6.65 17.31 -9.19
N VAL A 115 6.70 16.14 -8.54
CA VAL A 115 7.86 15.23 -8.56
C VAL A 115 7.48 13.95 -9.29
N GLU A 116 8.11 13.73 -10.44
CA GLU A 116 7.96 12.49 -11.20
C GLU A 116 8.55 11.29 -10.44
N LEU A 117 7.69 10.39 -9.98
CA LEU A 117 8.08 9.23 -9.17
C LEU A 117 8.59 8.05 -10.01
N LYS A 118 8.05 7.84 -11.21
CA LYS A 118 8.44 6.73 -12.10
C LYS A 118 9.93 6.76 -12.46
N PRO A 119 10.54 7.91 -12.82
CA PRO A 119 11.99 8.01 -13.04
C PRO A 119 12.82 7.74 -11.78
N ILE A 120 12.33 8.13 -10.58
CA ILE A 120 13.03 7.86 -9.32
C ILE A 120 13.07 6.35 -9.07
N ILE A 121 11.93 5.66 -9.21
CA ILE A 121 11.83 4.21 -9.05
C ILE A 121 12.74 3.50 -10.06
N ALA A 122 12.65 3.87 -11.35
CA ALA A 122 13.47 3.28 -12.40
C ALA A 122 14.98 3.40 -12.09
N GLN A 123 15.43 4.59 -11.68
CA GLN A 123 16.82 4.81 -11.31
C GLN A 123 17.20 4.06 -10.03
N ALA A 124 16.31 3.97 -9.04
CA ALA A 124 16.56 3.24 -7.80
C ALA A 124 16.76 1.74 -8.04
N LEU A 125 15.99 1.12 -8.95
CA LEU A 125 16.20 -0.27 -9.38
C LEU A 125 17.59 -0.48 -9.99
N HIS A 126 18.15 0.52 -10.66
CA HIS A 126 19.52 0.48 -11.18
C HIS A 126 20.60 0.71 -10.11
N MET A 127 20.20 1.17 -8.93
CA MET A 127 21.05 1.45 -7.78
C MET A 127 20.89 0.42 -6.66
N GLY A 128 20.33 -0.74 -7.00
CA GLY A 128 20.21 -1.90 -6.12
C GLY A 128 18.98 -1.91 -5.23
N ASP A 129 18.05 -0.97 -5.38
CA ASP A 129 16.77 -1.02 -4.65
C ASP A 129 15.80 -1.98 -5.34
N GLU A 130 14.83 -2.47 -4.58
CA GLU A 130 13.63 -3.11 -5.13
C GLU A 130 12.36 -2.34 -4.74
N CYS A 131 12.49 -1.28 -3.93
CA CYS A 131 11.46 -0.31 -3.58
C CYS A 131 10.27 -0.86 -2.78
N HIS A 132 10.47 -1.96 -2.05
CA HIS A 132 9.57 -2.44 -0.99
C HIS A 132 10.30 -2.49 0.36
N ASN A 133 11.31 -3.34 0.53
CA ASN A 133 12.14 -3.38 1.74
C ASN A 133 13.37 -2.47 1.64
N ARG A 134 14.11 -2.51 0.53
CA ARG A 134 15.29 -1.66 0.27
C ARG A 134 14.88 -0.46 -0.57
N ASN A 135 14.94 0.72 0.06
CA ASN A 135 14.54 2.01 -0.51
C ASN A 135 15.65 3.07 -0.38
N ALA A 136 16.90 2.65 -0.12
CA ALA A 136 17.98 3.59 0.21
C ALA A 136 18.30 4.52 -0.97
N ALA A 137 18.39 3.96 -2.19
CA ALA A 137 18.61 4.76 -3.39
C ALA A 137 17.42 5.67 -3.68
N ALA A 138 16.18 5.16 -3.61
CA ALA A 138 14.98 5.94 -3.88
C ALA A 138 14.79 7.09 -2.87
N SER A 139 15.00 6.82 -1.57
CA SER A 139 14.96 7.82 -0.50
C SER A 139 16.03 8.89 -0.70
N GLY A 140 17.26 8.50 -1.05
CA GLY A 140 18.34 9.43 -1.36
C GLY A 140 18.10 10.27 -2.62
N LEU A 141 17.54 9.68 -3.68
CA LEU A 141 17.17 10.40 -4.91
C LEU A 141 16.05 11.41 -4.66
N LEU A 142 15.04 11.04 -3.86
CA LEU A 142 14.00 11.96 -3.44
C LEU A 142 14.58 13.09 -2.57
N PHE A 143 15.42 12.76 -1.60
CA PHE A 143 16.09 13.74 -0.74
C PHE A 143 16.88 14.78 -1.56
N LYS A 144 17.62 14.35 -2.59
CA LYS A 144 18.34 15.25 -3.51
C LYS A 144 17.43 16.26 -4.22
N ARG A 145 16.15 15.95 -4.42
CA ARG A 145 15.16 16.88 -4.99
C ARG A 145 14.54 17.77 -3.93
N LEU A 146 14.17 17.21 -2.78
CA LEU A 146 13.49 17.93 -1.70
C LEU A 146 14.41 18.93 -0.99
N ALA A 147 15.67 18.56 -0.71
CA ALA A 147 16.54 19.37 0.14
C ALA A 147 16.83 20.78 -0.41
N PRO A 148 17.19 20.97 -1.70
CA PRO A 148 17.42 22.31 -2.24
C PRO A 148 16.15 23.16 -2.27
N ALA A 149 14.98 22.55 -2.42
CA ALA A 149 13.70 23.25 -2.41
C ALA A 149 13.30 23.66 -0.98
N LEU A 150 13.43 22.77 0.00
CA LEU A 150 13.11 23.04 1.39
C LEU A 150 13.93 24.21 1.95
N ILE A 151 15.23 24.27 1.62
CA ILE A 151 16.14 25.36 2.06
C ILE A 151 15.68 26.74 1.57
N LYS A 152 14.93 26.80 0.46
CA LYS A 152 14.42 28.04 -0.16
C LYS A 152 13.04 28.44 0.35
N THR A 153 12.42 27.65 1.23
CA THR A 153 11.12 27.98 1.83
C THR A 153 11.28 28.89 3.05
N GLU A 154 10.17 29.50 3.49
CA GLU A 154 10.08 30.28 4.73
C GLU A 154 9.94 29.42 6.01
N VAL A 155 10.15 28.10 5.91
CA VAL A 155 10.12 27.19 7.06
C VAL A 155 11.27 27.55 8.01
N PRO A 156 11.04 27.58 9.34
CA PRO A 156 12.09 27.89 10.32
C PRO A 156 13.35 27.04 10.11
N ARG A 157 14.53 27.64 10.26
CA ARG A 157 15.82 26.96 9.98
C ARG A 157 16.05 25.73 10.88
N SER A 158 15.57 25.76 12.12
CA SER A 158 15.56 24.60 13.03
C SER A 158 14.78 23.44 12.44
N ASP A 159 13.60 23.73 11.89
CA ASP A 159 12.66 22.76 11.36
C ASP A 159 13.21 22.17 10.06
N VAL A 160 13.73 23.02 9.17
CA VAL A 160 14.47 22.58 7.97
C VAL A 160 15.57 21.59 8.36
N SER A 161 16.42 21.94 9.33
CA SER A 161 17.50 21.04 9.77
C SER A 161 16.95 19.72 10.29
N SER A 162 15.89 19.76 11.12
CA SER A 162 15.29 18.54 11.70
C SER A 162 14.67 17.62 10.63
N VAL A 163 14.02 18.21 9.63
CA VAL A 163 13.40 17.47 8.51
C VAL A 163 14.46 16.86 7.61
N LEU A 164 15.52 17.60 7.28
CA LEU A 164 16.62 17.06 6.47
C LEU A 164 17.32 15.91 7.20
N SER A 165 17.55 16.03 8.50
CA SER A 165 18.11 14.94 9.31
C SER A 165 17.18 13.73 9.37
N PHE A 166 15.87 13.93 9.50
CA PHE A 166 14.90 12.84 9.53
C PHE A 166 14.82 12.09 8.20
N VAL A 167 14.69 12.79 7.08
CA VAL A 167 14.61 12.16 5.75
C VAL A 167 15.96 11.53 5.39
N GLY A 168 17.07 12.22 5.66
CA GLY A 168 18.43 11.73 5.37
C GLY A 168 18.86 10.54 6.23
N GLY A 169 18.32 10.41 7.45
CA GLY A 169 18.54 9.25 8.34
C GLY A 169 17.55 8.10 8.15
N ASN A 170 16.59 8.23 7.21
CA ASN A 170 15.54 7.24 6.96
C ASN A 170 15.64 6.69 5.54
N ASP A 171 16.47 5.66 5.37
CA ASP A 171 16.61 4.93 4.09
C ASP A 171 15.32 4.26 3.62
N HIS A 172 14.29 4.22 4.47
CA HIS A 172 13.00 3.61 4.18
C HIS A 172 11.88 4.63 3.92
N PHE A 173 12.22 5.93 3.86
CA PHE A 173 11.26 7.03 3.68
C PHE A 173 10.42 6.89 2.39
N PHE A 174 11.02 6.36 1.32
CA PHE A 174 10.37 6.24 0.02
C PHE A 174 9.31 5.12 -0.06
N LEU A 175 9.21 4.18 0.89
CA LEU A 175 8.27 3.05 0.76
C LEU A 175 6.82 3.50 0.54
N ASN A 176 6.31 4.40 1.37
CA ASN A 176 4.91 4.85 1.25
C ASN A 176 4.66 5.53 -0.12
N ILE A 177 5.70 6.16 -0.68
CA ILE A 177 5.66 6.85 -1.97
C ILE A 177 5.71 5.85 -3.13
N SER A 178 6.53 4.79 -3.04
CA SER A 178 6.54 3.70 -4.02
C SER A 178 5.20 2.96 -4.03
N MET A 179 4.62 2.68 -2.86
CA MET A 179 3.28 2.09 -2.73
C MET A 179 2.21 2.95 -3.42
N ALA A 180 2.21 4.27 -3.19
CA ALA A 180 1.28 5.19 -3.82
C ALA A 180 1.44 5.23 -5.35
N ALA A 181 2.68 5.27 -5.85
CA ALA A 181 2.97 5.23 -7.29
C ALA A 181 2.50 3.92 -7.95
N CYS A 182 2.68 2.79 -7.25
CA CYS A 182 2.23 1.48 -7.69
C CYS A 182 0.70 1.42 -7.73
N LYS A 183 0.03 1.87 -6.66
CA LYS A 183 -1.43 1.92 -6.59
C LYS A 183 -2.02 2.78 -7.71
N ALA A 184 -1.51 3.99 -7.92
CA ALA A 184 -1.96 4.87 -8.99
C ALA A 184 -1.80 4.23 -10.38
N SER A 185 -0.70 3.51 -10.61
CA SER A 185 -0.45 2.79 -11.87
C SER A 185 -1.42 1.63 -12.08
N LEU A 186 -1.73 0.88 -11.02
CA LEU A 186 -2.62 -0.29 -11.08
C LEU A 186 -4.10 0.10 -11.17
N ASP A 187 -4.49 1.23 -10.57
CA ASP A 187 -5.85 1.76 -10.69
C ASP A 187 -6.16 2.17 -12.14
N ALA A 188 -5.17 2.70 -12.87
CA ALA A 188 -5.30 2.97 -14.29
C ALA A 188 -5.50 1.69 -15.14
N ALA A 189 -5.14 0.52 -14.60
CA ALA A 189 -5.33 -0.79 -15.24
C ALA A 189 -6.55 -1.56 -14.71
N HIS A 190 -7.32 -1.00 -13.78
CA HIS A 190 -8.49 -1.63 -13.16
C HIS A 190 -9.78 -1.37 -13.94
N GLY A 191 -10.75 -2.28 -13.85
CA GLY A 191 -12.07 -2.14 -14.46
C GLY A 191 -12.16 -2.57 -15.93
N VAL A 192 -11.19 -3.33 -16.45
CA VAL A 192 -11.23 -3.87 -17.82
C VAL A 192 -12.07 -5.16 -17.84
N PRO A 193 -13.24 -5.18 -18.51
CA PRO A 193 -14.12 -6.35 -18.52
C PRO A 193 -13.41 -7.62 -19.02
N GLY A 194 -13.62 -8.74 -18.33
CA GLY A 194 -13.01 -10.02 -18.69
C GLY A 194 -11.51 -10.16 -18.40
N SER A 195 -10.86 -9.12 -17.87
CA SER A 195 -9.43 -9.16 -17.55
C SER A 195 -9.16 -9.93 -16.25
N SER A 196 -8.23 -10.89 -16.31
CA SER A 196 -7.71 -11.63 -15.13
C SER A 196 -6.51 -10.94 -14.47
N LEU A 197 -6.16 -9.73 -14.90
CA LEU A 197 -5.08 -8.93 -14.31
C LEU A 197 -5.37 -8.66 -12.84
N VAL A 198 -4.47 -9.06 -11.95
CA VAL A 198 -4.51 -8.67 -10.54
C VAL A 198 -4.07 -7.22 -10.42
N THR A 199 -4.88 -6.39 -9.79
CA THR A 199 -4.64 -4.95 -9.60
C THR A 199 -4.45 -4.56 -8.14
N VAL A 200 -4.74 -5.48 -7.22
CA VAL A 200 -4.46 -5.30 -5.79
C VAL A 200 -4.04 -6.63 -5.20
N MET A 201 -2.95 -6.63 -4.43
CA MET A 201 -2.66 -7.61 -3.38
C MET A 201 -2.49 -6.83 -2.07
N ALA A 202 -3.15 -7.27 -1.01
CA ALA A 202 -3.10 -6.65 0.32
C ALA A 202 -3.34 -7.70 1.41
N ARG A 203 -2.96 -7.38 2.64
CA ARG A 203 -3.14 -8.27 3.79
C ARG A 203 -3.30 -7.50 5.09
N ASN A 204 -3.96 -8.10 6.08
CA ASN A 204 -4.31 -7.42 7.33
C ASN A 204 -3.83 -8.15 8.61
N GLY A 205 -2.95 -9.16 8.47
CA GLY A 205 -2.49 -10.00 9.58
C GLY A 205 -3.45 -11.15 9.93
N VAL A 206 -4.56 -11.29 9.21
CA VAL A 206 -5.53 -12.39 9.34
C VAL A 206 -5.82 -12.98 7.96
N ASP A 207 -6.17 -12.12 7.01
CA ASP A 207 -6.49 -12.47 5.63
C ASP A 207 -5.51 -11.80 4.66
N PHE A 208 -5.21 -12.53 3.59
CA PHE A 208 -4.65 -12.02 2.35
C PHE A 208 -5.77 -11.86 1.33
N GLY A 209 -5.79 -10.74 0.61
CA GLY A 209 -6.83 -10.42 -0.36
C GLY A 209 -6.27 -9.94 -1.69
N ILE A 210 -6.95 -10.33 -2.77
CA ILE A 210 -6.68 -9.80 -4.12
C ILE A 210 -7.93 -9.18 -4.75
N ARG A 211 -7.70 -8.28 -5.70
CA ARG A 211 -8.70 -7.82 -6.68
C ARG A 211 -8.18 -7.99 -8.09
N THR A 212 -9.05 -8.38 -9.01
CA THR A 212 -8.74 -8.45 -10.44
C THR A 212 -9.52 -7.39 -11.22
N SER A 213 -8.94 -6.94 -12.34
CA SER A 213 -9.49 -5.86 -13.18
C SER A 213 -10.89 -6.20 -13.71
N GLY A 214 -11.13 -7.45 -14.12
CA GLY A 214 -12.42 -7.90 -14.67
C GLY A 214 -13.48 -8.23 -13.62
N THR A 215 -13.14 -8.25 -12.33
CA THR A 215 -14.09 -8.54 -11.24
C THR A 215 -14.54 -7.29 -10.47
N GLY A 216 -14.07 -6.09 -10.86
CA GLY A 216 -14.41 -4.83 -10.20
C GLY A 216 -13.98 -4.81 -8.73
N ASP A 217 -14.90 -4.39 -7.85
CA ASP A 217 -14.63 -4.21 -6.41
C ASP A 217 -14.67 -5.49 -5.56
N GLN A 218 -14.93 -6.66 -6.16
CA GLN A 218 -14.97 -7.91 -5.43
C GLN A 218 -13.58 -8.32 -4.91
N TRP A 219 -13.51 -8.61 -3.62
CA TRP A 219 -12.33 -9.19 -2.96
C TRP A 219 -12.39 -10.71 -2.96
N PHE A 220 -11.23 -11.33 -3.16
CA PHE A 220 -11.03 -12.77 -2.99
C PHE A 220 -9.98 -12.98 -1.92
N THR A 221 -10.30 -13.74 -0.88
CA THR A 221 -9.48 -13.82 0.32
C THR A 221 -9.10 -15.25 0.68
N ALA A 222 -7.99 -15.36 1.41
CA ALA A 222 -7.49 -16.58 2.01
C ALA A 222 -6.72 -16.21 3.30
N PRO A 223 -6.47 -17.14 4.23
CA PRO A 223 -5.68 -16.85 5.43
C PRO A 223 -4.32 -16.25 5.07
N ALA A 224 -3.93 -15.19 5.79
CA ALA A 224 -2.63 -14.56 5.63
C ALA A 224 -1.51 -15.56 5.96
N PRO A 225 -0.48 -15.69 5.11
CA PRO A 225 0.61 -16.63 5.34
C PRO A 225 1.55 -16.11 6.45
N MET A 226 2.34 -17.03 7.02
CA MET A 226 3.50 -16.63 7.81
C MET A 226 4.65 -16.21 6.88
N VAL A 227 5.50 -15.31 7.38
CA VAL A 227 6.70 -14.85 6.66
C VAL A 227 7.89 -15.69 7.10
N ASN A 228 8.63 -16.24 6.14
CA ASN A 228 9.87 -16.99 6.42
C ASN A 228 11.08 -16.10 6.18
N GLY A 229 11.93 -15.91 7.18
CA GLY A 229 13.05 -15.00 7.04
C GLY A 229 13.97 -14.91 8.25
N LEU A 230 14.76 -13.84 8.28
CA LEU A 230 15.71 -13.55 9.33
C LEU A 230 15.04 -12.76 10.45
N TYR A 231 15.31 -13.17 11.69
CA TYR A 231 14.80 -12.52 12.89
C TYR A 231 15.88 -11.65 13.53
N PHE A 232 15.47 -10.53 14.13
CA PHE A 232 16.36 -9.70 14.93
C PHE A 232 16.78 -10.44 16.20
N THR A 233 17.94 -10.08 16.75
CA THR A 233 18.48 -10.69 17.97
C THR A 233 17.43 -10.67 19.09
N GLY A 234 17.13 -11.85 19.65
CA GLY A 234 16.15 -12.02 20.73
C GLY A 234 14.74 -12.42 20.29
N TYR A 235 14.46 -12.51 18.99
CA TYR A 235 13.17 -12.95 18.44
C TYR A 235 13.31 -14.21 17.59
N GLY A 236 12.18 -14.91 17.39
CA GLY A 236 12.08 -16.06 16.50
C GLY A 236 10.66 -16.27 15.94
N PRO A 237 10.43 -17.37 15.22
CA PRO A 237 9.16 -17.63 14.53
C PRO A 237 7.90 -17.63 15.40
N ALA A 238 8.02 -17.95 16.70
CA ALA A 238 6.89 -17.95 17.63
C ALA A 238 6.35 -16.54 17.94
N ASP A 239 7.18 -15.52 17.71
CA ASP A 239 6.89 -14.12 18.00
C ASP A 239 6.22 -13.41 16.81
N ALA A 240 6.21 -14.03 15.63
CA ALA A 240 5.73 -13.41 14.39
C ALA A 240 4.20 -13.38 14.31
N ALA A 241 3.66 -12.27 13.79
CA ALA A 241 2.31 -12.18 13.27
C ALA A 241 2.25 -12.76 11.82
N PRO A 242 1.07 -13.19 11.35
CA PRO A 242 0.85 -13.40 9.93
C PRO A 242 1.07 -12.12 9.12
N ASP A 243 1.36 -12.27 7.82
CA ASP A 243 1.71 -11.14 6.94
C ASP A 243 0.62 -10.05 6.91
N LEU A 244 1.06 -8.78 6.96
CA LEU A 244 0.18 -7.63 7.10
C LEU A 244 0.68 -6.40 6.33
N GLY A 245 -0.28 -5.55 5.93
CA GLY A 245 -0.06 -4.29 5.23
C GLY A 245 -0.56 -4.29 3.77
N ASP A 246 -0.52 -3.11 3.17
CA ASP A 246 -0.87 -2.91 1.75
C ASP A 246 0.37 -2.91 0.84
N SER A 247 1.56 -3.06 1.40
CA SER A 247 2.83 -2.94 0.67
C SER A 247 3.04 -3.99 -0.44
N ALA A 248 2.28 -5.10 -0.42
CA ALA A 248 2.17 -6.06 -1.53
C ALA A 248 1.66 -5.45 -2.85
N ILE A 249 1.15 -4.20 -2.82
CA ILE A 249 0.87 -3.40 -4.01
C ILE A 249 2.13 -3.14 -4.85
N THR A 250 3.31 -3.16 -4.24
CA THR A 250 4.59 -2.97 -4.93
C THR A 250 4.91 -4.17 -5.83
N GLU A 251 4.77 -5.40 -5.33
CA GLU A 251 4.84 -6.63 -6.12
C GLU A 251 3.75 -6.70 -7.18
N THR A 252 2.55 -6.24 -6.86
CA THR A 252 1.44 -6.19 -7.83
C THR A 252 1.81 -5.35 -9.04
N ALA A 253 2.58 -4.27 -8.85
CA ALA A 253 3.07 -3.38 -9.90
C ALA A 253 4.40 -3.85 -10.54
N GLY A 254 4.95 -4.99 -10.12
CA GLY A 254 6.16 -5.56 -10.69
C GLY A 254 7.47 -5.05 -10.09
N ILE A 255 7.45 -4.42 -8.92
CA ILE A 255 8.65 -4.12 -8.12
C ILE A 255 8.63 -4.98 -6.84
N GLY A 256 9.38 -4.63 -5.80
CA GLY A 256 9.42 -5.44 -4.58
C GLY A 256 10.08 -6.81 -4.80
N GLY A 257 9.46 -7.87 -4.30
CA GLY A 257 9.85 -9.27 -4.56
C GLY A 257 10.01 -9.61 -6.05
N PHE A 258 9.26 -8.95 -6.95
CA PHE A 258 9.32 -9.17 -8.40
C PHE A 258 10.56 -8.54 -9.04
N ALA A 259 11.18 -7.54 -8.40
CA ALA A 259 12.41 -6.89 -8.84
C ALA A 259 13.61 -7.24 -7.94
N MET A 260 13.48 -8.24 -7.07
CA MET A 260 14.50 -8.59 -6.07
C MET A 260 15.86 -8.95 -6.71
N GLY A 261 15.86 -9.45 -7.95
CA GLY A 261 17.07 -9.73 -8.72
C GLY A 261 17.92 -8.49 -9.06
N ALA A 262 17.34 -7.28 -8.97
CA ALA A 262 18.09 -6.03 -9.03
C ALA A 262 18.70 -5.60 -7.69
N ALA A 263 18.30 -6.20 -6.58
CA ALA A 263 18.62 -5.76 -5.23
C ALA A 263 19.41 -6.83 -4.42
N PRO A 264 20.62 -7.26 -4.86
CA PRO A 264 21.32 -8.38 -4.23
C PRO A 264 21.62 -8.18 -2.74
N ALA A 265 21.77 -6.94 -2.26
CA ALA A 265 22.01 -6.65 -0.85
C ALA A 265 20.83 -7.01 0.06
N ILE A 266 19.58 -7.07 -0.46
CA ILE A 266 18.39 -7.33 0.36
C ILE A 266 18.40 -8.72 0.99
N VAL A 267 19.11 -9.69 0.40
CA VAL A 267 19.17 -11.07 0.90
C VAL A 267 19.82 -11.18 2.28
N GLN A 268 20.66 -10.20 2.66
CA GLN A 268 21.21 -10.08 4.01
C GLN A 268 20.16 -9.68 5.05
N PHE A 269 19.01 -9.18 4.60
CA PHE A 269 17.89 -8.74 5.45
C PHE A 269 16.70 -9.70 5.38
N VAL A 270 16.35 -10.22 4.20
CA VAL A 270 15.19 -11.10 3.99
C VAL A 270 15.54 -12.59 3.92
N GLY A 271 16.83 -12.93 3.92
CA GLY A 271 17.32 -14.29 3.75
C GLY A 271 17.51 -14.72 2.29
N GLY A 272 18.19 -15.85 2.09
CA GLY A 272 18.53 -16.40 0.78
C GLY A 272 19.86 -15.91 0.23
N THR A 273 20.07 -16.11 -1.07
CA THR A 273 21.27 -15.73 -1.82
C THR A 273 20.94 -14.79 -2.99
N PRO A 274 21.92 -14.05 -3.55
CA PRO A 274 21.69 -13.26 -4.75
C PRO A 274 21.17 -14.08 -5.94
N GLU A 275 21.55 -15.35 -6.06
CA GLU A 275 21.01 -16.24 -7.09
C GLU A 275 19.53 -16.55 -6.83
N ASP A 276 19.13 -16.79 -5.57
CA ASP A 276 17.72 -16.98 -5.22
C ASP A 276 16.89 -15.74 -5.60
N ALA A 277 17.40 -14.53 -5.37
CA ALA A 277 16.75 -13.28 -5.75
C ALA A 277 16.50 -13.17 -7.27
N ILE A 278 17.49 -13.55 -8.08
CA ILE A 278 17.35 -13.65 -9.54
C ILE A 278 16.35 -14.75 -9.90
N GLY A 279 16.40 -15.89 -9.21
CA GLY A 279 15.48 -17.01 -9.37
C GLY A 279 14.03 -16.60 -9.16
N TYR A 280 13.71 -15.90 -8.06
CA TYR A 280 12.38 -15.38 -7.77
C TYR A 280 11.89 -14.42 -8.87
N THR A 281 12.75 -13.49 -9.30
CA THR A 281 12.41 -12.56 -10.40
C THR A 281 12.07 -13.33 -11.68
N ARG A 282 12.89 -14.33 -12.04
CA ARG A 282 12.67 -15.16 -13.23
C ARG A 282 11.38 -15.97 -13.14
N GLU A 283 11.09 -16.53 -11.97
CA GLU A 283 9.87 -17.28 -11.70
C GLU A 283 8.61 -16.43 -11.96
N MET A 284 8.64 -15.15 -11.56
CA MET A 284 7.48 -14.25 -11.73
C MET A 284 7.12 -13.97 -13.19
N TYR A 285 8.06 -14.06 -14.14
CA TYR A 285 7.74 -13.94 -15.57
C TYR A 285 6.78 -15.02 -16.07
N HIS A 286 6.69 -16.17 -15.38
CA HIS A 286 5.75 -17.22 -15.76
C HIS A 286 4.30 -16.89 -15.42
N ILE A 287 4.06 -15.97 -14.48
CA ILE A 287 2.71 -15.60 -14.03
C ILE A 287 2.29 -14.20 -14.46
N THR A 288 3.16 -13.42 -15.08
CA THR A 288 2.85 -12.07 -15.56
C THR A 288 2.47 -12.04 -17.04
N LEU A 289 1.71 -11.02 -17.44
CA LEU A 289 1.30 -10.79 -18.83
C LEU A 289 2.47 -10.32 -19.70
N GLY A 290 3.44 -9.61 -19.12
CA GLY A 290 4.64 -9.17 -19.81
C GLY A 290 5.68 -8.55 -18.88
N HIS A 291 6.37 -7.55 -19.41
CA HIS A 291 7.45 -6.82 -18.75
C HIS A 291 7.11 -5.32 -18.66
N ASN A 292 7.52 -4.66 -17.58
CA ASN A 292 7.45 -3.20 -17.48
C ASN A 292 8.74 -2.58 -18.00
N SER A 293 8.70 -2.02 -19.21
CA SER A 293 9.87 -1.41 -19.86
C SER A 293 10.39 -0.16 -19.15
N ALA A 294 9.62 0.45 -18.25
CA ALA A 294 10.09 1.57 -17.44
C ALA A 294 10.96 1.11 -16.26
N PHE A 295 10.85 -0.14 -15.84
CA PHE A 295 11.50 -0.71 -14.66
C PHE A 295 12.45 -1.84 -15.06
N THR A 296 13.53 -1.49 -15.74
CA THR A 296 14.52 -2.47 -16.21
C THR A 296 15.47 -2.92 -15.10
N LEU A 297 15.91 -4.18 -15.15
CA LEU A 297 16.72 -4.82 -14.12
C LEU A 297 18.13 -5.09 -14.66
N PRO A 298 19.17 -4.32 -14.27
CA PRO A 298 20.52 -4.46 -14.84
C PRO A 298 21.12 -5.87 -14.70
N PRO A 299 21.00 -6.58 -13.56
CA PRO A 299 21.55 -7.94 -13.42
C PRO A 299 20.91 -8.98 -14.36
N LEU A 300 19.74 -8.66 -14.93
CA LEU A 300 19.05 -9.49 -15.92
C LEU A 300 19.16 -8.89 -17.33
N SER A 301 20.29 -8.25 -17.65
CA SER A 301 20.53 -7.62 -18.96
C SER A 301 19.49 -6.56 -19.34
N PHE A 302 19.04 -5.78 -18.34
CA PHE A 302 18.05 -4.70 -18.51
C PHE A 302 16.69 -5.17 -19.07
N ILE A 303 16.33 -6.44 -18.92
CA ILE A 303 14.94 -6.85 -19.13
C ILE A 303 14.02 -6.07 -18.18
N GLY A 304 12.83 -5.68 -18.66
CA GLY A 304 11.81 -5.02 -17.83
C GLY A 304 11.30 -5.95 -16.74
N SER A 305 10.98 -5.41 -15.57
CA SER A 305 10.49 -6.21 -14.44
C SER A 305 9.19 -6.94 -14.77
N PRO A 306 8.91 -8.11 -14.15
CA PRO A 306 7.70 -8.87 -14.43
C PRO A 306 6.46 -8.03 -14.10
N ALA A 307 5.52 -7.89 -15.04
CA ALA A 307 4.41 -6.94 -14.90
C ALA A 307 3.06 -7.49 -15.33
N GLY A 308 2.06 -7.18 -14.52
CA GLY A 308 0.68 -7.58 -14.71
C GLY A 308 0.45 -9.05 -14.39
N ILE A 309 0.30 -9.37 -13.09
CA ILE A 309 0.02 -10.74 -12.63
C ILE A 309 -1.30 -11.21 -13.24
N ASP A 310 -1.28 -12.32 -13.97
CA ASP A 310 -2.48 -12.95 -14.53
C ASP A 310 -2.97 -14.03 -13.57
N ALA A 311 -4.13 -13.82 -12.95
CA ALA A 311 -4.71 -14.77 -12.00
C ALA A 311 -4.90 -16.18 -12.61
N ARG A 312 -5.14 -16.28 -13.92
CA ARG A 312 -5.24 -17.58 -14.62
C ARG A 312 -3.88 -18.27 -14.67
N LYS A 313 -2.81 -17.55 -15.02
CA LYS A 313 -1.45 -18.14 -15.04
C LYS A 313 -1.01 -18.60 -13.64
N VAL A 314 -1.37 -17.86 -12.59
CA VAL A 314 -1.13 -18.26 -11.20
C VAL A 314 -1.85 -19.56 -10.88
N ALA A 315 -3.15 -19.66 -11.19
CA ALA A 315 -3.96 -20.86 -10.95
C ALA A 315 -3.48 -22.07 -11.77
N ASP A 316 -3.22 -21.87 -13.06
CA ASP A 316 -2.82 -22.94 -14.00
C ASP A 316 -1.42 -23.48 -13.69
N ARG A 317 -0.45 -22.59 -13.41
CA ARG A 317 0.95 -22.98 -13.20
C ARG A 317 1.26 -23.32 -11.76
N ARG A 318 0.35 -22.99 -10.82
CA ARG A 318 0.56 -23.13 -9.37
C ARG A 318 1.81 -22.41 -8.84
N ILE A 319 2.20 -21.33 -9.52
CA ILE A 319 3.29 -20.44 -9.10
C ILE A 319 2.65 -19.27 -8.36
N ALA A 320 2.86 -19.20 -7.05
CA ALA A 320 2.34 -18.11 -6.22
C ALA A 320 3.24 -16.86 -6.29
N PRO A 321 2.68 -15.64 -6.40
CA PRO A 321 3.44 -14.39 -6.31
C PRO A 321 4.35 -14.35 -5.08
N VAL A 322 5.63 -14.10 -5.30
CA VAL A 322 6.63 -13.90 -4.24
C VAL A 322 6.55 -12.48 -3.70
N ILE A 323 6.59 -12.34 -2.38
CA ILE A 323 6.54 -11.06 -1.66
C ILE A 323 7.70 -11.05 -0.67
N ASN A 324 8.54 -10.02 -0.72
CA ASN A 324 9.48 -9.75 0.36
C ASN A 324 8.82 -8.75 1.33
N THR A 325 8.94 -8.94 2.64
CA THR A 325 8.17 -8.13 3.61
C THR A 325 8.82 -8.12 4.99
N GLY A 326 8.50 -7.11 5.79
CA GLY A 326 8.86 -7.06 7.21
C GLY A 326 8.03 -8.04 8.03
N ILE A 327 8.63 -8.60 9.09
CA ILE A 327 7.97 -9.45 10.07
C ILE A 327 7.58 -8.59 11.27
N ALA A 328 6.28 -8.45 11.51
CA ALA A 328 5.75 -7.78 12.69
C ALA A 328 5.62 -8.76 13.85
N HIS A 329 5.78 -8.26 15.07
CA HIS A 329 5.49 -9.05 16.27
C HIS A 329 3.98 -9.30 16.41
N ARG A 330 3.58 -10.46 16.95
CA ARG A 330 2.18 -10.83 17.22
C ARG A 330 1.54 -10.04 18.36
N GLU A 331 2.34 -9.49 19.26
CA GLU A 331 1.87 -8.62 20.34
C GLU A 331 2.04 -7.16 19.97
N ALA A 332 0.99 -6.37 20.20
CA ALA A 332 1.02 -4.93 20.00
C ALA A 332 2.07 -4.27 20.92
N GLY A 333 2.70 -3.19 20.44
CA GLY A 333 3.70 -2.43 21.19
C GLY A 333 5.15 -2.76 20.82
N VAL A 334 5.43 -3.97 20.34
CA VAL A 334 6.80 -4.46 20.14
C VAL A 334 7.44 -3.93 18.85
N GLY A 335 6.72 -3.99 17.73
CA GLY A 335 7.19 -3.49 16.44
C GLY A 335 7.67 -4.58 15.49
N GLN A 336 8.61 -4.23 14.61
CA GLN A 336 9.21 -5.15 13.66
C GLN A 336 10.25 -6.05 14.35
N VAL A 337 10.22 -7.34 14.03
CA VAL A 337 11.08 -8.37 14.65
C VAL A 337 11.88 -9.19 13.63
N GLY A 338 11.74 -8.85 12.34
CA GLY A 338 12.52 -9.46 11.27
C GLY A 338 12.08 -8.99 9.90
N ALA A 339 12.57 -9.68 8.87
CA ALA A 339 12.11 -9.55 7.49
C ALA A 339 12.33 -10.86 6.75
N GLY A 340 11.55 -11.08 5.71
CA GLY A 340 11.57 -12.35 5.01
C GLY A 340 10.81 -12.36 3.71
N ILE A 341 10.57 -13.58 3.23
CA ILE A 341 9.84 -13.88 2.02
C ILE A 341 8.59 -14.65 2.40
N THR A 342 7.48 -14.29 1.75
CA THR A 342 6.24 -15.07 1.78
C THR A 342 5.66 -15.18 0.37
N ARG A 343 4.58 -15.94 0.24
CA ARG A 343 3.90 -16.13 -1.05
C ARG A 343 2.40 -15.91 -0.90
N ALA A 344 1.80 -15.24 -1.87
CA ALA A 344 0.37 -15.02 -1.89
C ALA A 344 -0.39 -16.37 -1.94
N PRO A 345 -1.40 -16.62 -1.09
CA PRO A 345 -2.07 -17.91 -1.05
C PRO A 345 -2.84 -18.21 -2.35
N LEU A 346 -2.61 -19.39 -2.95
CA LEU A 346 -3.23 -19.78 -4.24
C LEU A 346 -4.77 -19.75 -4.22
N ALA A 347 -5.38 -20.01 -3.05
CA ALA A 347 -6.83 -20.08 -2.90
C ALA A 347 -7.55 -18.79 -3.32
N CYS A 348 -6.95 -17.61 -3.12
CA CYS A 348 -7.59 -16.35 -3.55
C CYS A 348 -7.60 -16.20 -5.09
N PHE A 349 -6.62 -16.79 -5.79
CA PHE A 349 -6.56 -16.80 -7.26
C PHE A 349 -7.56 -17.80 -7.85
N ASP A 350 -7.69 -18.98 -7.27
CA ASP A 350 -8.69 -19.98 -7.68
C ASP A 350 -10.12 -19.42 -7.59
N GLN A 351 -10.42 -18.70 -6.50
CA GLN A 351 -11.69 -17.99 -6.33
C GLN A 351 -11.89 -16.89 -7.38
N ALA A 352 -10.86 -16.07 -7.63
CA ALA A 352 -10.93 -14.99 -8.60
C ALA A 352 -11.17 -15.49 -10.04
N VAL A 353 -10.47 -16.55 -10.44
CA VAL A 353 -10.63 -17.18 -11.76
C VAL A 353 -12.03 -17.78 -11.90
N SER A 354 -12.54 -18.46 -10.88
CA SER A 354 -13.89 -19.02 -10.87
C SER A 354 -14.96 -17.93 -11.02
N ALA A 355 -14.83 -16.82 -10.28
CA ALA A 355 -15.74 -15.69 -10.38
C ALA A 355 -15.68 -15.00 -11.75
N LEU A 356 -14.48 -14.86 -12.33
CA LEU A 356 -14.30 -14.30 -13.66
C LEU A 356 -14.96 -15.18 -14.73
N ALA A 357 -14.79 -16.50 -14.64
CA ALA A 357 -15.42 -17.47 -15.55
C ALA A 357 -16.94 -17.36 -15.53
N HIS A 358 -17.56 -17.23 -14.35
CA HIS A 358 -19.00 -17.01 -14.24
C HIS A 358 -19.46 -15.71 -14.91
N ARG A 359 -18.70 -14.62 -14.78
CA ARG A 359 -19.04 -13.31 -15.39
C ARG A 359 -18.92 -13.36 -16.91
N VAL A 360 -17.85 -13.95 -17.44
CA VAL A 360 -17.63 -14.08 -18.88
C VAL A 360 -18.68 -15.02 -19.50
N GLY A 361 -18.99 -16.14 -18.84
CA GLY A 361 -20.03 -17.07 -19.28
C GLY A 361 -21.42 -16.44 -19.35
N ARG A 362 -21.78 -15.59 -18.37
CA ARG A 362 -23.03 -14.82 -18.40
C ARG A 362 -23.04 -13.76 -19.52
N GLY A 363 -21.92 -13.09 -19.77
CA GLY A 363 -21.78 -12.11 -20.86
C GLY A 363 -21.90 -12.70 -22.27
N GLN A 364 -21.64 -14.01 -22.45
CA GLN A 364 -21.80 -14.72 -23.72
C GLN A 364 -23.20 -15.33 -23.91
N ALA A 365 -24.02 -15.44 -22.85
CA ALA A 365 -25.28 -16.20 -22.85
C ALA A 365 -26.57 -15.37 -23.02
N GLY A 366 -26.53 -14.03 -23.01
CA GLY A 366 -27.69 -13.16 -23.26
C GLY A 366 -27.31 -11.68 -23.22
N GLY A 367 -27.76 -10.79 -24.11
CA GLY A 367 -29.06 -10.79 -24.76
C GLY A 367 -30.15 -10.44 -23.74
N LYS A 368 -30.12 -9.22 -23.20
CA LYS A 368 -31.01 -8.65 -22.16
C LYS A 368 -31.03 -9.42 -20.83
N GLU A 369 -30.65 -8.76 -19.73
CA GLU A 369 -31.15 -9.17 -18.42
C GLU A 369 -31.26 -8.02 -17.41
N ALA A 370 -32.25 -8.18 -16.52
CA ALA A 370 -32.73 -7.26 -15.50
C ALA A 370 -31.77 -7.15 -14.30
N PRO A 371 -31.93 -6.14 -13.41
CA PRO A 371 -30.95 -5.85 -12.38
C PRO A 371 -30.89 -6.95 -11.31
N VAL A 372 -29.67 -7.40 -11.01
CA VAL A 372 -29.36 -8.26 -9.86
C VAL A 372 -29.64 -7.50 -8.56
N THR A 373 -30.44 -8.07 -7.68
CA THR A 373 -30.73 -7.50 -6.35
C THR A 373 -29.66 -7.88 -5.33
N ASP A 374 -29.41 -6.96 -4.40
CA ASP A 374 -28.32 -6.92 -3.39
C ASP A 374 -28.23 -8.11 -2.41
N SER A 375 -29.10 -9.11 -2.51
CA SER A 375 -29.20 -10.22 -1.54
C SER A 375 -28.15 -11.33 -1.73
N ASP A 376 -27.46 -11.38 -2.88
CA ASP A 376 -26.68 -12.56 -3.27
C ASP A 376 -25.15 -12.39 -3.11
N LEU A 377 -24.65 -11.24 -2.63
CA LEU A 377 -23.22 -10.88 -2.73
C LEU A 377 -22.49 -10.56 -1.42
N THR A 378 -23.00 -10.88 -0.24
CA THR A 378 -22.26 -10.63 1.03
C THR A 378 -21.97 -11.90 1.84
N PRO A 379 -20.69 -12.31 1.97
CA PRO A 379 -20.26 -13.03 3.16
C PRO A 379 -20.34 -12.06 4.35
N ARG A 380 -21.13 -12.43 5.36
CA ARG A 380 -21.21 -11.67 6.61
C ARG A 380 -19.88 -11.81 7.36
N PHE A 381 -19.17 -10.71 7.57
CA PHE A 381 -18.12 -10.62 8.58
C PHE A 381 -18.73 -10.98 9.95
N ALA A 382 -18.42 -12.18 10.46
CA ALA A 382 -18.77 -12.56 11.83
C ALA A 382 -17.55 -12.27 12.73
N PHE A 383 -17.57 -11.14 13.43
CA PHE A 383 -16.71 -10.95 14.59
C PHE A 383 -17.15 -11.95 15.67
N SER A 384 -16.37 -13.01 15.89
CA SER A 384 -16.55 -13.94 17.00
C SER A 384 -16.38 -13.19 18.33
N ARG A 385 -17.48 -12.76 18.95
CA ARG A 385 -17.49 -12.40 20.37
C ARG A 385 -17.50 -13.68 21.20
N ASN A 386 -16.33 -14.13 21.62
CA ASN A 386 -16.22 -15.09 22.70
C ASN A 386 -15.11 -14.66 23.65
N GLN A 387 -15.51 -14.05 24.77
CA GLN A 387 -14.90 -14.26 26.08
C GLN A 387 -15.84 -13.67 27.13
N LYS A 388 -16.52 -14.57 27.86
CA LYS A 388 -17.15 -14.27 29.15
C LYS A 388 -16.02 -14.10 30.17
N THR A 389 -15.90 -12.93 30.76
CA THR A 389 -15.20 -12.73 32.03
C THR A 389 -16.11 -13.19 33.18
N PRO A 390 -15.67 -14.08 34.09
CA PRO A 390 -16.25 -14.17 35.41
C PRO A 390 -15.80 -12.97 36.26
N ARG A 391 -16.66 -12.58 37.19
CA ARG A 391 -16.56 -11.43 38.08
C ARG A 391 -15.29 -11.39 38.93
#